data_AF-A0A2K8QHU1-F1
#
_entry.id   AF-A0A2K8QHU1-F1
#
_cell.length_a   1.000
_cell.length_b   1.000
_cell.length_c   1.000
_cell.angle_alpha   90.00
_cell.angle_beta   90.00
_cell.angle_gamma   90.00
#
_symmetry.space_group_name_H-M   'P 1'
#
loop_
_entity.id
_entity.type
_entity.pdbx_description
1 polymer ?
#
loop_
_entity_poly.entity_id
_entity_poly.type
_entity_poly.pdbx_seq_one_letter_code
_entity_poly.pdbx_strand_id
1 'polypeptide(L)' 'MPDSVAYQPDLMDRIFTQKRMFSYERVFGKLTDRELVGIYIWNQALGGELYPLLSAAEITLRKV' A
#
# COMPACT_ATOMS: atom_id res chain seq x y z
N MET A 1 4.76 6.17 -11.31
CA MET A 1 3.44 6.00 -11.97
C MET A 1 3.36 6.94 -13.15
N PRO A 2 2.72 6.54 -14.26
CA PRO A 2 2.55 7.40 -15.43
C PRO A 2 1.52 8.51 -15.14
N ASP A 3 1.82 9.73 -15.60
CA ASP A 3 0.97 10.92 -15.46
C ASP A 3 -0.28 10.89 -16.36
N SER A 4 -0.44 9.86 -17.18
CA SER A 4 -1.57 9.67 -18.08
C SER A 4 -2.81 9.05 -17.41
N VAL A 5 -2.75 8.74 -16.11
CA VAL A 5 -3.84 8.10 -15.38
C VAL A 5 -4.76 9.17 -14.77
N ALA A 6 -6.04 9.12 -15.10
CA ALA A 6 -7.06 9.91 -14.41
C ALA A 6 -7.30 9.32 -13.01
N TYR A 7 -6.74 9.96 -11.99
CA TYR A 7 -6.85 9.49 -10.60
C TYR A 7 -8.25 9.73 -10.03
N GLN A 8 -8.84 10.90 -10.27
CA GLN A 8 -10.20 11.22 -9.87
C GLN A 8 -11.13 11.39 -11.10
N PRO A 9 -12.43 11.09 -10.94
CA PRO A 9 -13.05 10.34 -9.84
C PRO A 9 -12.85 8.81 -9.98
N ASP A 10 -12.53 8.34 -11.18
CA ASP A 10 -12.70 6.94 -11.57
C ASP A 10 -11.82 5.94 -10.82
N LEU A 11 -10.58 6.28 -10.48
CA LEU A 11 -9.67 5.33 -9.82
C LEU A 11 -9.80 5.41 -8.30
N MET A 12 -9.75 6.63 -7.76
CA MET A 12 -9.75 6.86 -6.32
C MET A 12 -11.07 6.41 -5.68
N ASP A 13 -12.22 6.76 -6.25
CA ASP A 13 -13.52 6.43 -5.66
C ASP A 13 -13.89 4.94 -5.79
N ARG A 14 -13.28 4.22 -6.74
CA ARG A 14 -13.55 2.79 -6.98
C ARG A 14 -12.67 1.86 -6.13
N ILE A 15 -11.43 2.27 -5.87
CA ILE A 15 -10.42 1.40 -5.23
C ILE A 15 -10.23 1.76 -3.75
N PHE A 16 -10.47 3.01 -3.37
CA PHE A 16 -10.13 3.51 -2.05
C PHE A 16 -11.36 3.88 -1.25
N THR A 17 -11.39 3.43 0.01
CA THR A 17 -12.30 4.03 0.98
C THR A 17 -11.67 5.32 1.50
N GLN A 18 -12.50 6.34 1.74
CA GLN A 18 -12.06 7.60 2.35
C GLN A 18 -11.25 7.37 3.63
N LYS A 19 -11.70 6.43 4.47
CA LYS A 19 -11.00 6.04 5.70
C LYS A 19 -9.56 5.57 5.44
N ARG A 20 -9.30 4.83 4.36
CA ARG A 20 -7.97 4.35 4.00
C ARG A 20 -7.07 5.49 3.53
N MET A 21 -7.60 6.42 2.75
CA MET A 21 -6.84 7.61 2.31
C MET A 21 -6.44 8.48 3.50
N PHE A 22 -7.38 8.78 4.40
CA PHE A 22 -7.08 9.51 5.65
C PHE A 22 -6.03 8.81 6.52
N SER A 23 -5.95 7.49 6.51
CA SER A 23 -4.93 6.76 7.27
C SER A 23 -3.52 7.02 6.75
N TYR A 24 -3.35 7.16 5.43
CA TYR A 24 -2.07 7.50 4.83
C TYR A 24 -1.73 8.97 5.06
N GLU A 25 -2.68 9.88 4.90
CA GLU A 25 -2.45 11.30 5.16
C GLU A 25 -2.08 11.58 6.63
N ARG A 26 -2.64 10.82 7.58
CA ARG A 26 -2.28 10.95 9.00
C ARG A 26 -0.81 10.61 9.26
N VAL A 27 -0.23 9.68 8.51
CA VAL A 27 1.15 9.22 8.70
C VAL A 27 2.14 10.05 7.90
N PHE A 28 1.79 10.38 6.65
CA PHE A 28 2.71 11.00 5.70
C PHE A 28 2.42 12.50 5.45
N GLY A 29 1.37 13.06 6.05
CA GLY A 29 0.95 14.45 5.85
C GLY A 29 0.02 14.62 4.64
N LYS A 30 -0.08 15.85 4.13
CA LYS A 30 -0.86 16.13 2.91
C LYS A 30 -0.18 15.49 1.72
N LEU A 31 -0.92 14.68 0.97
CA LEU A 31 -0.44 13.92 -0.18
C LEU A 31 -1.25 14.29 -1.42
N THR A 32 -0.61 14.24 -2.59
CA THR A 32 -1.31 14.26 -3.87
C THR A 32 -1.95 12.90 -4.14
N ASP A 33 -2.98 12.86 -5.00
CA ASP A 33 -3.64 11.59 -5.38
C ASP A 33 -2.64 10.56 -5.92
N ARG A 34 -1.66 11.01 -6.72
CA ARG A 34 -0.58 10.16 -7.24
C ARG A 34 0.25 9.52 -6.13
N GLU A 35 0.58 10.28 -5.09
CA GLU A 35 1.36 9.78 -3.94
C GLU A 35 0.54 8.82 -3.09
N LEU A 36 -0.76 9.11 -2.87
CA LEU A 36 -1.68 8.21 -2.16
C LEU A 36 -1.76 6.84 -2.83
N VAL A 37 -1.95 6.82 -4.15
CA VAL A 37 -2.00 5.56 -4.90
C VAL A 37 -0.65 4.84 -4.84
N GLY A 38 0.47 5.57 -4.96
CA GLY A 38 1.81 5.01 -4.84
C GLY A 38 2.05 4.32 -3.49
N ILE A 39 1.72 5.00 -2.40
CA ILE A 39 1.84 4.48 -1.03
C ILE A 39 0.96 3.25 -0.84
N TYR A 40 -0.25 3.26 -1.38
CA TYR A 40 -1.15 2.11 -1.28
C TYR A 40 -0.61 0.87 -1.98
N ILE A 41 -0.14 1.01 -3.22
CA ILE A 41 0.45 -0.12 -3.96
C ILE A 41 1.69 -0.63 -3.22
N TRP A 42 2.53 0.27 -2.73
CA TRP A 42 3.71 -0.10 -1.95
C TRP A 42 3.33 -0.87 -0.69
N ASN A 43 2.34 -0.40 0.07
CA ASN A 43 1.86 -1.06 1.28
C ASN A 43 1.25 -2.44 0.97
N GLN A 44 0.58 -2.60 -0.17
CA GLN A 44 0.05 -3.89 -0.60
C GLN A 44 1.18 -4.87 -0.98
N ALA A 45 2.20 -4.40 -1.71
CA ALA A 45 3.37 -5.21 -2.05
C ALA A 45 4.13 -5.63 -0.79
N LEU A 46 4.41 -4.69 0.12
CA LEU A 46 5.07 -4.96 1.40
C LEU A 46 4.28 -5.97 2.24
N GLY A 47 2.95 -5.81 2.28
CA GLY A 47 2.06 -6.73 2.99
C GLY A 47 2.08 -8.15 2.42
N GLY A 48 2.29 -8.31 1.10
CA GLY A 48 2.43 -9.60 0.45
C GLY A 48 3.71 -10.34 0.86
N GLU A 49 4.80 -9.61 1.09
CA GLU A 49 6.11 -10.17 1.48
C GLU A 49 6.18 -10.65 2.93
N LEU A 50 5.19 -10.31 3.77
CA LEU A 50 5.12 -10.79 5.15
C LEU A 50 5.02 -12.32 5.24
N TYR A 51 4.29 -12.96 4.32
CA TYR A 51 4.12 -14.41 4.34
C TYR A 51 5.42 -15.16 4.01
N PRO A 52 6.15 -14.83 2.93
CA PRO A 52 7.50 -15.33 2.70
C PRO A 52 8.45 -15.12 3.89
N LEU A 53 8.43 -13.93 4.50
CA LEU A 53 9.29 -13.62 5.64
C LEU A 53 8.97 -14.52 6.85
N LEU A 54 7.69 -14.68 7.17
CA LEU A 54 7.25 -15.54 8.27
C LEU A 54 7.61 -17.00 8.00
N SER A 55 7.45 -17.47 6.77
CA SER A 55 7.83 -18.82 6.36
C SER A 55 9.34 -19.06 6.52
N ALA A 56 10.17 -18.09 6.10
CA ALA A 56 11.63 -18.16 6.29
C ALA A 56 12.02 -18.18 7.77
N ALA A 57 11.36 -17.36 8.60
CA ALA A 57 11.57 -17.34 10.05
C ALA A 57 11.17 -18.68 10.69
N GLU A 58 10.05 -19.27 10.29
CA GLU A 58 9.59 -20.58 10.76
C GLU A 58 10.60 -21.68 10.44
N ILE A 59 11.09 -21.76 9.19
CA ILE A 59 12.08 -22.74 8.77
C ILE A 59 13.36 -22.60 9.59
N THR A 60 13.80 -21.35 9.82
CA THR A 60 15.00 -21.06 10.60
C THR A 60 14.84 -21.56 12.03
N LEU A 61 13.73 -21.22 12.70
CA LEU A 61 13.48 -21.62 14.09
C LEU A 61 13.32 -23.14 14.26
N ARG A 62 12.73 -23.84 13.28
CA ARG A 62 12.58 -25.31 13.33
C ARG A 62 13.88 -26.07 13.12
N LYS A 63 14.90 -25.44 12.53
CA LYS A 63 16.20 -26.05 12.24
C LYS A 63 17.31 -25.63 13.21
N VAL A 64 16.96 -24.93 14.30
CA VAL A 64 17.82 -24.67 15.45
C VAL A 64 17.78 -25.86 16.42
#